data_AF-A0A0T9Z1Q5-F1
#
_entry.id   AF-A0A0T9Z1Q5-F1
#
_cell.length_a   1.000
_cell.length_b   1.000
_cell.length_c   1.000
_cell.angle_alpha   90.00
_cell.angle_beta   90.00
_cell.angle_gamma   90.00
#
_symmetry.space_group_name_H-M   'P 1'
#
loop_
_entity.id
_entity.type
_entity.pdbx_description
1 polymer ?
#
loop_
_entity_poly.entity_id
_entity_poly.type
_entity_poly.pdbx_seq_one_letter_code
_entity_poly.pdbx_strand_id
1 'polypeptide(L)' 'MQTYVPGYRLLNEPQFDEPSINSGGQALVTTFVEVEGAGDYLPPYAGNLDIMTAAATKVGEEIAKETLVVGGAR' A
#
# COMPACT_ATOMS: atom_id res chain seq x y z
N MET A 1 2.15 4.82 0.69
CA MET A 1 1.90 3.51 1.33
C MET A 1 2.35 3.53 2.78
N GLN A 2 3.66 3.60 3.07
CA GLN A 2 4.17 3.57 4.45
C GLN A 2 3.60 4.65 5.38
N THR A 3 3.16 5.78 4.84
CA THR A 3 2.52 6.86 5.60
C THR A 3 1.21 6.45 6.29
N TYR A 4 0.56 5.37 5.84
CA TYR A 4 -0.67 4.84 6.46
C TYR A 4 -0.61 3.33 6.72
N VAL A 5 0.37 2.59 6.15
CA VAL A 5 0.68 1.19 6.52
C VAL A 5 2.19 1.08 6.79
N PRO A 6 2.67 1.37 8.00
CA PRO A 6 4.11 1.44 8.31
C PRO A 6 4.86 0.13 8.01
N GLY A 7 4.18 -1.02 8.15
CA GLY A 7 4.76 -2.34 7.86
C GLY A 7 4.85 -2.71 6.37
N TYR A 8 4.41 -1.84 5.45
CA TYR A 8 4.56 -2.04 4.00
C TYR A 8 6.02 -1.79 3.58
N ARG A 9 6.79 -2.84 3.29
CA ARG A 9 8.23 -2.73 2.99
C ARG A 9 8.64 -3.55 1.77
N LEU A 10 9.69 -3.09 1.08
CA LEU A 10 10.37 -3.87 0.07
C LEU A 10 11.18 -4.98 0.73
N LEU A 11 11.10 -6.19 0.18
CA LEU A 11 11.96 -7.31 0.58
C LEU A 11 13.29 -7.28 -0.17
N ASN A 12 13.25 -6.82 -1.42
CA ASN A 12 14.41 -6.71 -2.29
C ASN A 12 14.30 -5.44 -3.12
N GLU A 13 15.43 -4.96 -3.64
CA GLU A 13 15.43 -3.95 -4.72
C GLU A 13 14.59 -4.47 -5.90
N PRO A 14 13.93 -3.59 -6.67
CA PRO A 14 13.23 -4.00 -7.89
C PRO A 14 14.17 -4.79 -8.81
N GLN A 15 13.75 -5.99 -9.20
CA GLN A 15 14.52 -6.88 -10.07
C GLN A 15 14.14 -6.59 -11.52
N PHE A 16 15.12 -6.41 -12.39
CA PHE A 16 14.91 -6.12 -13.81
C PHE A 16 15.40 -7.29 -14.66
N ASP A 17 14.52 -7.78 -15.53
CA ASP A 17 14.79 -8.86 -16.46
C ASP A 17 14.69 -8.36 -17.90
N GLU A 18 15.64 -8.76 -18.73
CA GLU A 18 15.62 -8.52 -20.18
C GLU A 18 14.52 -9.36 -20.87
N PRO A 19 14.08 -8.97 -22.10
CA PRO A 19 13.20 -9.77 -22.93
C PRO A 19 13.62 -11.25 -23.03
N SER A 20 12.69 -12.15 -22.70
CA SER A 20 12.93 -13.59 -22.75
C SER A 20 11.73 -14.35 -23.29
N ILE A 21 11.90 -15.64 -23.60
CA ILE A 21 10.78 -16.51 -24.00
C ILE A 21 9.74 -16.58 -22.86
N ASN A 22 10.19 -16.62 -21.60
CA ASN A 22 9.32 -16.70 -20.44
C ASN A 22 8.44 -15.46 -20.25
N SER A 23 8.95 -14.27 -20.65
CA SER A 23 8.21 -13.02 -20.60
C SER A 23 7.48 -12.68 -21.91
N GLY A 24 7.51 -13.58 -22.90
CA GLY A 24 6.92 -13.33 -24.22
C GLY A 24 7.63 -12.22 -25.00
N GLY A 25 8.94 -12.03 -24.80
CA GLY A 25 9.74 -10.99 -25.45
C GLY A 25 9.64 -9.61 -24.80
N GLN A 26 9.16 -9.50 -23.56
CA GLN A 26 9.03 -8.24 -22.83
C GLN A 26 10.12 -8.10 -21.76
N ALA A 27 10.67 -6.89 -21.61
CA ALA A 27 11.43 -6.57 -20.40
C ALA A 27 10.47 -6.50 -19.21
N LEU A 28 10.89 -7.00 -18.05
CA LEU A 28 10.06 -7.06 -16.83
C LEU A 28 10.75 -6.36 -15.66
N VAL A 29 9.92 -5.82 -14.78
CA VAL A 29 10.34 -5.38 -13.44
C VAL A 29 9.49 -6.13 -12.40
N THR A 30 10.15 -6.78 -11.45
CA THR A 30 9.50 -7.53 -10.37
C THR A 30 9.81 -6.87 -9.03
N THR A 31 8.76 -6.55 -8.28
CA THR A 31 8.88 -5.90 -6.97
C THR A 31 8.30 -6.81 -5.89
N PHE A 32 9.12 -7.20 -4.91
CA PHE A 32 8.70 -8.01 -3.78
C PHE A 32 8.43 -7.13 -2.57
N VAL A 33 7.21 -7.23 -2.03
CA VAL A 33 6.79 -6.49 -0.84
C VAL A 33 6.28 -7.42 0.23
N GLU A 34 6.52 -7.04 1.48
CA GLU A 34 5.91 -7.63 2.66
C GLU A 34 5.04 -6.58 3.34
N VAL A 35 3.92 -7.03 3.91
CA VAL A 35 2.98 -6.18 4.62
C VAL A 35 2.75 -6.77 5.99
N GLU A 36 3.37 -6.14 6.98
CA GLU A 36 3.09 -6.40 8.39
C GLU A 36 1.99 -5.46 8.88
N GLY A 37 0.97 -6.02 9.54
CA GLY A 37 -0.12 -5.25 10.12
C GLY A 37 0.31 -4.51 11.39
N ALA A 38 -0.35 -3.39 11.68
CA ALA A 38 -0.06 -2.52 12.82
C ALA A 38 -0.31 -3.19 14.19
N GLY A 39 -1.12 -4.25 14.24
CA GLY A 39 -1.42 -4.96 15.48
C GLY A 39 -2.52 -4.32 16.33
N ASP A 40 -3.31 -3.39 15.78
CA ASP A 40 -4.30 -2.59 16.53
C ASP A 40 -5.41 -3.46 17.16
N TYR A 41 -5.86 -4.48 16.43
CA TYR A 41 -6.85 -5.46 16.89
C TYR A 41 -6.50 -6.85 16.37
N LEU A 42 -6.15 -6.94 15.10
CA LEU A 42 -5.68 -8.17 14.46
C LEU A 42 -4.19 -8.39 14.75
N PRO A 43 -3.71 -9.64 14.77
CA PRO A 43 -2.28 -9.91 15.00
C PRO A 43 -1.42 -9.37 13.84
N PRO A 44 -0.11 -9.08 14.07
CA PRO A 44 0.76 -8.44 13.06
C PRO A 44 0.88 -9.18 11.72
N TYR A 45 0.72 -10.50 11.70
CA TYR A 45 0.76 -11.28 10.45
C TYR A 45 -0.49 -11.06 9.56
N ALA A 46 -1.55 -10.44 10.07
CA ALA A 46 -2.78 -10.17 9.35
C ALA A 46 -2.71 -8.88 8.50
N GLY A 47 -1.54 -8.58 7.94
CA GLY A 47 -1.30 -7.35 7.16
C GLY A 47 -2.20 -7.22 5.93
N ASN A 48 -2.73 -8.33 5.41
CA ASN A 48 -3.72 -8.34 4.33
C ASN A 48 -5.06 -7.70 4.71
N LEU A 49 -5.45 -7.76 5.99
CA LEU A 49 -6.65 -7.10 6.50
C LEU A 49 -6.32 -5.67 6.93
N ASP A 50 -5.18 -5.50 7.60
CA ASP A 50 -4.74 -4.21 8.12
C ASP A 50 -4.52 -3.16 7.02
N ILE A 51 -3.96 -3.57 5.87
CA ILE A 51 -3.79 -2.69 4.70
C ILE A 51 -5.14 -2.18 4.15
N MET A 52 -6.19 -3.00 4.23
CA MET A 52 -7.52 -2.62 3.76
C MET A 52 -8.15 -1.59 4.69
N THR A 53 -8.06 -1.82 6.01
CA THR A 53 -8.60 -0.90 7.01
C THR A 53 -7.83 0.41 7.06
N ALA A 54 -6.50 0.36 6.99
CA ALA A 54 -5.66 1.55 6.92
C ALA A 54 -5.93 2.38 5.65
N ALA A 55 -6.11 1.73 4.50
CA ALA A 55 -6.49 2.42 3.27
C ALA A 55 -7.87 3.08 3.38
N ALA A 56 -8.86 2.38 3.95
CA ALA A 56 -10.20 2.93 4.17
C ALA A 56 -10.17 4.16 5.09
N THR A 57 -9.43 4.10 6.19
CA THR A 57 -9.20 5.24 7.09
C THR A 57 -8.57 6.41 6.33
N LYS A 58 -7.49 6.15 5.57
CA LYS A 58 -6.80 7.21 4.85
C LYS A 58 -7.69 7.89 3.81
N VAL A 59 -8.49 7.13 3.07
CA VAL A 59 -9.45 7.67 2.10
C VAL A 59 -10.52 8.51 2.82
N GLY A 60 -11.06 8.03 3.94
CA GLY A 60 -12.03 8.77 4.75
C GLY A 60 -11.49 10.12 5.25
N GLU A 61 -10.23 10.15 5.72
CA GLU A 61 -9.55 11.39 6.12
C GLU A 61 -9.43 12.39 4.97
N GLU A 62 -9.03 11.94 3.77
CA GLU A 62 -8.86 12.84 2.63
C GLU A 62 -10.22 13.36 2.11
N ILE A 63 -11.27 12.54 2.11
CA ILE A 63 -12.63 13.00 1.83
C ILE A 63 -13.06 14.07 2.84
N ALA A 64 -12.81 13.85 4.14
CA ALA A 64 -13.13 14.81 5.17
C ALA A 64 -12.39 16.14 4.99
N LYS A 65 -11.09 16.09 4.69
CA LYS A 65 -10.29 17.30 4.40
C LYS A 65 -10.83 18.08 3.21
N GLU A 66 -11.19 17.40 2.14
CA GLU A 66 -11.67 18.04 0.91
C GLU A 66 -13.09 18.60 1.07
N THR A 67 -14.00 17.84 1.68
CA THR A 67 -15.44 18.14 1.66
C THR A 67 -15.97 18.78 2.93
N LEU A 68 -15.42 18.46 4.10
CA LEU A 68 -15.91 18.98 5.39
C LEU A 68 -15.21 20.26 5.82
N VAL A 69 -13.97 20.49 5.40
CA VAL A 69 -13.22 21.71 5.76
C VAL A 69 -13.63 22.91 4.90
N VAL A 70 -14.05 22.69 3.64
CA VAL A 70 -14.56 23.75 2.75
C VAL A 70 -16.01 24.16 3.09
N GLY A 71 -16.78 23.27 3.72
CA GLY A 71 -18.16 23.56 4.17
C GLY A 71 -18.29 24.40 5.44
N GLY A 72 -17.20 24.55 6.22
CA GLY A 72 -17.20 25.32 7.48
C GLY A 72 -16.69 26.76 7.36
N ALA A 73 -16.27 27.20 6.18
CA ALA A 73 -15.68 28.52 5.92
C ALA A 73 -16.56 29.43 5.05
N ARG A 74 -17.87 29.17 4.97
CA ARG A 74 -18.86 30.06 4.34
C ARG A 74 -20.00 30.36 5.30
#